data_AF-A0A2E7MLE4-F1
#
_entry.id   AF-A0A2E7MLE4-F1
#
_cell.length_a   1.000
_cell.length_b   1.000
_cell.length_c   1.000
_cell.angle_alpha   90.00
_cell.angle_beta   90.00
_cell.angle_gamma   90.00
#
_symmetry.space_group_name_H-M   'P 1'
#
loop_
_entity.id
_entity.type
_entity.pdbx_description
1 polymer ?
#
loop_
_entity_poly.entity_id
_entity_poly.type
_entity_poly.pdbx_seq_one_letter_code
_entity_poly.pdbx_strand_id
1 'polypeptide(L)'
;MSYTVVLLLSGFALVYGCTDKGTGPGDTGLPPQEGEPEEGRVLLANQTIYVVETVYLNRVEEERPRIVRVQVEPGQTLDVSREILPPGLKVELDLVLLLPAEMGFRVRHKAEVYIDGDVLLRLFLEDSNDPFSLRIE
;
A
#
# COMPACT_ATOMS: atom_id res chain seq x y z
N MET A 1 -43.72 25.82 3.56
CA MET A 1 -43.05 26.39 4.74
C MET A 1 -41.58 26.52 4.39
N SER A 2 -41.14 27.75 4.12
CA SER A 2 -39.78 28.09 3.74
C SER A 2 -38.95 28.36 4.98
N TYR A 3 -37.71 27.89 5.01
CA TYR A 3 -36.68 28.43 5.90
C TYR A 3 -35.41 28.69 5.08
N THR A 4 -35.23 29.96 4.74
CA THR A 4 -33.97 30.54 4.30
C THR A 4 -33.19 30.91 5.57
N VAL A 5 -31.97 30.39 5.72
CA VAL A 5 -31.04 30.88 6.75
C VAL A 5 -29.88 31.54 6.03
N VAL A 6 -29.87 32.88 6.10
CA VAL A 6 -28.73 33.74 5.80
C VAL A 6 -27.92 33.84 7.08
N LEU A 7 -26.62 33.57 7.02
CA LEU A 7 -25.67 33.93 8.07
C LEU A 7 -24.52 34.72 7.44
N LEU A 8 -24.49 36.00 7.82
CA LEU A 8 -23.52 37.02 7.43
C LEU A 8 -22.64 37.34 8.66
N LEU A 9 -21.37 37.63 8.34
CA LEU A 9 -20.41 38.51 9.03
C LEU A 9 -19.71 38.04 10.31
N SER A 10 -18.39 37.90 10.19
CA SER A 10 -17.34 38.76 10.79
C SER A 10 -16.01 38.00 10.64
N GLY A 11 -14.88 38.56 10.22
CA GLY A 11 -14.36 39.91 10.39
C GLY A 11 -12.98 39.75 11.03
N PHE A 12 -11.92 39.58 10.23
CA PHE A 12 -10.55 39.82 10.69
C PHE A 12 -9.73 40.40 9.55
N ALA A 13 -9.62 41.74 9.58
CA ALA A 13 -8.65 42.48 8.81
C ALA A 13 -7.35 42.51 9.62
N LEU A 14 -6.30 41.88 9.09
CA LEU A 14 -4.93 42.22 9.45
C LEU A 14 -4.25 42.74 8.19
N VAL A 15 -4.33 44.06 8.05
CA VAL A 15 -3.56 44.84 7.08
C VAL A 15 -2.13 44.91 7.61
N TYR A 16 -1.23 44.13 7.00
CA TYR A 16 0.20 44.46 6.98
C TYR A 16 0.56 44.79 5.53
N GLY A 17 0.56 46.08 5.24
CA GLY A 17 1.23 46.61 4.07
C GLY A 17 2.73 46.64 4.33
N CYS A 18 3.50 46.00 3.45
CA CYS A 18 4.85 46.40 3.13
C CYS A 18 4.96 46.40 1.60
N THR A 19 5.26 47.56 1.04
CA THR A 19 5.21 47.87 -0.39
C THR A 19 6.56 47.56 -1.05
N ASP A 20 6.47 47.05 -2.28
CA ASP A 20 7.41 47.19 -3.42
C ASP A 20 8.73 46.38 -3.48
N LYS A 21 8.73 45.29 -4.27
CA LYS A 21 9.20 45.26 -5.68
C LYS A 21 9.37 43.82 -6.17
N GLY A 22 8.65 43.43 -7.21
CA GLY A 22 8.86 42.16 -7.91
C GLY A 22 7.69 41.75 -8.79
N THR A 23 7.53 42.40 -9.95
CA THR A 23 6.62 41.96 -11.01
C THR A 23 7.15 40.66 -11.63
N GLY A 24 6.50 39.54 -11.33
CA GLY A 24 6.61 38.27 -12.04
C GLY A 24 5.25 37.56 -12.00
N PRO A 25 4.67 37.14 -13.14
CA PRO A 25 3.32 36.59 -13.16
C PRO A 25 3.33 35.15 -12.64
N GLY A 26 2.58 34.92 -11.57
CA GLY A 26 1.86 33.68 -11.30
C GLY A 26 2.66 32.39 -11.27
N ASP A 27 3.30 32.11 -10.14
CA ASP A 27 3.48 30.72 -9.70
C ASP A 27 3.45 30.68 -8.17
N THR A 28 2.27 30.92 -7.59
CA THR A 28 1.97 30.32 -6.28
C THR A 28 1.75 28.85 -6.56
N GLY A 29 2.86 28.11 -6.68
CA GLY A 29 2.83 26.66 -6.58
C GLY A 29 2.06 26.35 -5.30
N LEU A 30 0.84 25.83 -5.46
CA LEU A 30 0.11 25.23 -4.36
C LEU A 30 1.10 24.27 -3.68
N PRO A 31 1.15 24.22 -2.33
CA PRO A 31 1.91 23.15 -1.69
C PRO A 31 1.49 21.82 -2.33
N PRO A 32 2.42 20.85 -2.51
CA PRO A 32 2.08 19.57 -3.10
C PRO A 32 0.78 19.09 -2.47
N GLN A 33 -0.29 18.98 -3.27
CA GLN A 33 -1.48 18.33 -2.78
C GLN A 33 -1.07 16.87 -2.64
N GLU A 34 -0.85 16.43 -1.40
CA GLU A 34 -0.82 15.01 -1.09
C GLU A 34 -2.11 14.43 -1.69
N GLY A 35 -1.96 13.51 -2.65
CA GLY A 35 -3.10 12.86 -3.28
C GLY A 35 -3.93 12.15 -2.23
N GLU A 36 -5.25 12.13 -2.41
CA GLU A 36 -6.08 11.25 -1.60
C GLU A 36 -5.65 9.79 -1.88
N PRO A 37 -5.46 8.95 -0.84
CA PRO A 37 -5.01 7.58 -1.07
C PRO A 37 -5.98 6.82 -1.98
N GLU A 38 -5.45 6.00 -2.88
CA GLU A 38 -6.25 5.29 -3.89
C GLU A 38 -6.55 3.83 -3.51
N GLU A 39 -7.69 3.30 -3.95
CA GLU A 39 -8.00 1.86 -3.83
C GLU A 39 -7.07 1.03 -4.71
N GLY A 40 -6.81 -0.23 -4.36
CA GLY A 40 -5.86 -1.02 -5.13
C GLY A 40 -5.77 -2.49 -4.76
N ARG A 41 -4.90 -3.20 -5.47
CA ARG A 41 -4.61 -4.62 -5.29
C ARG A 41 -3.20 -4.82 -4.76
N VAL A 42 -2.97 -5.98 -4.16
CA VAL A 42 -1.62 -6.45 -3.84
C VAL A 42 -1.22 -7.53 -4.83
N LEU A 43 -0.21 -7.24 -5.63
CA LEU A 43 0.43 -8.17 -6.55
C LEU A 43 1.71 -8.69 -5.91
N LEU A 44 1.98 -9.99 -6.06
CA LEU A 44 3.20 -10.63 -5.61
C LEU A 44 3.93 -11.26 -6.79
N ALA A 45 5.11 -10.74 -7.12
CA ALA A 45 6.03 -11.31 -8.09
C ALA A 45 7.04 -12.21 -7.38
N ASN A 46 6.93 -13.52 -7.58
CA ASN A 46 7.86 -14.50 -7.05
C ASN A 46 9.01 -14.72 -8.03
N GLN A 47 10.16 -14.09 -7.79
CA GLN A 47 11.39 -14.29 -8.56
C GLN A 47 12.35 -15.29 -7.90
N THR A 48 11.90 -15.97 -6.84
CA THR A 48 12.68 -17.03 -6.20
C THR A 48 12.56 -18.35 -6.96
N ILE A 49 13.38 -19.33 -6.59
CA ILE A 49 13.29 -20.71 -7.10
C ILE A 49 12.25 -21.55 -6.36
N TYR A 50 11.62 -21.02 -5.31
CA TYR A 50 10.69 -21.75 -4.45
C TYR A 50 9.26 -21.32 -4.69
N VAL A 51 8.29 -22.21 -4.44
CA VAL A 51 6.89 -21.78 -4.34
C VAL A 51 6.75 -20.92 -3.09
N VAL A 52 6.07 -19.78 -3.23
CA VAL A 52 5.77 -18.92 -2.09
C VAL A 52 4.29 -19.03 -1.76
N GLU A 53 3.99 -19.42 -0.53
CA GLU A 53 2.66 -19.30 0.03
C GLU A 53 2.54 -17.97 0.76
N THR A 54 1.52 -17.18 0.44
CA THR A 54 1.17 -15.97 1.17
C THR A 54 -0.17 -16.13 1.88
N VAL A 55 -0.26 -15.59 3.08
CA VAL A 55 -1.46 -15.60 3.92
C VAL A 55 -1.64 -14.23 4.53
N TYR A 56 -2.86 -13.69 4.49
CA TYR A 56 -3.21 -12.52 5.29
C TYR A 56 -4.66 -12.59 5.79
N LEU A 57 -4.94 -11.77 6.79
CA LEU A 57 -6.29 -11.57 7.31
C LEU A 57 -6.93 -10.37 6.61
N ASN A 58 -7.87 -10.62 5.71
CA ASN A 58 -8.66 -9.57 5.10
C ASN A 58 -9.71 -9.06 6.10
N ARG A 59 -9.70 -7.75 6.34
CA ARG A 59 -10.61 -7.02 7.24
C ARG A 59 -11.43 -5.93 6.54
N VAL A 60 -11.61 -6.03 5.22
CA VAL A 60 -12.47 -5.10 4.44
C VAL A 60 -13.89 -5.10 5.02
N GLU A 61 -14.39 -6.27 5.39
CA GLU A 61 -15.60 -6.41 6.20
C GLU A 61 -15.21 -6.69 7.65
N GLU A 62 -15.16 -5.66 8.51
CA GLU A 62 -14.69 -5.79 9.90
C GLU A 62 -15.47 -6.83 10.72
N GLU A 63 -16.79 -6.95 10.49
CA GLU A 63 -17.65 -7.92 11.17
C GLU A 63 -17.44 -9.36 10.67
N ARG A 64 -16.76 -9.54 9.53
CA ARG A 64 -16.58 -10.84 8.86
C ARG A 64 -15.17 -10.97 8.28
N PRO A 65 -14.13 -10.97 9.13
CA PRO A 65 -12.76 -11.10 8.66
C PRO A 65 -12.55 -12.47 8.03
N ARG A 66 -11.81 -12.53 6.93
CA ARG A 66 -11.52 -13.77 6.19
C ARG A 66 -10.02 -13.98 6.03
N ILE A 67 -9.58 -15.24 6.13
CA ILE A 67 -8.20 -15.60 5.82
C ILE A 67 -8.11 -15.80 4.31
N VAL A 68 -7.19 -15.06 3.67
CA VAL A 68 -6.85 -15.25 2.27
C VAL A 68 -5.51 -15.97 2.19
N ARG A 69 -5.44 -17.01 1.36
CA ARG A 69 -4.24 -17.83 1.15
C ARG A 69 -4.04 -18.05 -0.34
N VAL A 70 -2.84 -17.77 -0.82
CA VAL A 70 -2.47 -17.88 -2.23
C VAL A 70 -1.09 -18.51 -2.33
N GLN A 71 -0.89 -19.41 -3.30
CA GLN A 71 0.43 -19.89 -3.67
C GLN A 71 0.84 -19.23 -4.99
N VAL A 72 2.09 -18.80 -5.06
CA VAL A 72 2.69 -18.16 -6.24
C VAL A 72 3.89 -19.00 -6.66
N GLU A 73 3.81 -19.57 -7.87
CA GLU A 73 4.87 -20.41 -8.42
C GLU A 73 6.13 -19.57 -8.75
N PRO A 74 7.32 -20.19 -8.82
CA PRO A 74 8.53 -19.54 -9.30
C PRO A 74 8.33 -18.83 -10.65
N GLY A 75 8.79 -17.59 -10.73
CA GLY A 75 8.69 -16.74 -11.92
C GLY A 75 7.32 -16.10 -12.18
N GLN A 76 6.30 -16.35 -11.34
CA GLN A 76 4.96 -15.81 -11.54
C GLN A 76 4.73 -14.48 -10.84
N THR A 77 3.78 -13.70 -11.37
CA THR A 77 3.18 -12.55 -10.68
C THR A 77 1.68 -12.79 -10.57
N LEU A 78 1.14 -12.74 -9.36
CA LEU A 78 -0.28 -12.97 -9.09
C LEU A 78 -0.87 -11.89 -8.19
N ASP A 79 -2.15 -11.58 -8.40
CA ASP A 79 -2.96 -10.86 -7.43
C ASP A 79 -3.23 -11.75 -6.22
N VAL A 80 -2.61 -11.37 -5.09
CA VAL A 80 -2.73 -12.11 -3.83
C VAL A 80 -3.83 -11.56 -2.93
N SER A 81 -4.30 -10.33 -3.19
CA SER A 81 -5.46 -9.74 -2.52
C SER A 81 -6.79 -10.37 -2.95
N ARG A 82 -6.88 -10.88 -4.19
CA ARG A 82 -8.07 -11.49 -4.81
C ARG A 82 -9.28 -10.56 -4.94
N GLU A 83 -9.13 -9.29 -4.63
CA GLU A 83 -10.15 -8.25 -4.66
C GLU A 83 -9.49 -6.86 -4.60
N ILE A 84 -10.28 -5.82 -4.81
CA ILE A 84 -9.84 -4.44 -4.62
C ILE A 84 -9.94 -4.12 -3.13
N LEU A 85 -8.86 -3.57 -2.58
CA LEU A 85 -8.76 -3.18 -1.18
C LEU A 85 -8.97 -1.66 -1.03
N PRO A 86 -9.59 -1.22 0.06
CA PRO A 86 -9.85 0.20 0.29
C PRO A 86 -8.56 0.97 0.56
N PRO A 87 -8.53 2.27 0.19
CA PRO A 87 -7.39 3.14 0.42
C PRO A 87 -7.02 3.25 1.90
N GLY A 88 -5.72 3.36 2.18
CA GLY A 88 -5.16 3.48 3.53
C GLY A 88 -5.20 2.19 4.37
N LEU A 89 -5.77 1.09 3.85
CA LEU A 89 -5.77 -0.19 4.55
C LEU A 89 -4.32 -0.70 4.73
N LYS A 90 -3.96 -1.08 5.96
CA LYS A 90 -2.73 -1.81 6.24
C LYS A 90 -2.97 -3.31 6.06
N VAL A 91 -2.22 -3.94 5.17
CA VAL A 91 -2.24 -5.39 4.94
C VAL A 91 -0.94 -6.00 5.47
N GLU A 92 -1.06 -6.98 6.36
CA GLU A 92 0.07 -7.76 6.87
C GLU A 92 0.08 -9.14 6.23
N LEU A 93 1.08 -9.40 5.40
CA LEU A 93 1.26 -10.65 4.67
C LEU A 93 2.27 -11.53 5.40
N ASP A 94 1.88 -12.77 5.66
CA ASP A 94 2.78 -13.85 6.03
C ASP A 94 3.23 -14.58 4.77
N LEU A 95 4.51 -14.48 4.45
CA LEU A 95 5.14 -15.14 3.32
C LEU A 95 5.88 -16.38 3.80
N VAL A 96 5.66 -17.52 3.17
CA VAL A 96 6.28 -18.80 3.51
C VAL A 96 6.89 -19.40 2.25
N LEU A 97 8.20 -19.64 2.28
CA LEU A 97 8.87 -20.39 1.23
C LEU A 97 8.61 -21.89 1.46
N LEU A 98 8.03 -22.55 0.46
CA LEU A 98 7.78 -23.98 0.49
C LEU A 98 9.05 -24.71 0.02
N LEU A 99 9.91 -25.02 0.99
CA LEU A 99 11.16 -25.74 0.77
C LEU A 99 10.92 -27.25 0.66
N PRO A 100 11.81 -27.98 -0.03
CA PRO A 100 11.81 -29.44 -0.01
C PRO A 100 11.89 -29.99 1.42
N ALA A 101 11.16 -31.07 1.69
CA ALA A 101 10.98 -31.61 3.04
C ALA A 101 12.31 -32.06 3.69
N GLU A 102 13.26 -32.50 2.86
CA GLU A 102 14.61 -32.90 3.27
C GLU A 102 15.43 -31.79 3.93
N MET A 103 15.08 -30.51 3.70
CA MET A 103 15.75 -29.40 4.36
C MET A 103 15.37 -29.30 5.85
N GLY A 104 14.21 -29.82 6.25
CA GLY A 104 13.83 -29.92 7.67
C GLY A 104 13.47 -28.60 8.37
N PHE A 105 13.45 -27.47 7.67
CA PHE A 105 13.04 -26.17 8.20
C PHE A 105 12.07 -25.44 7.27
N ARG A 106 11.39 -24.42 7.81
CA ARG A 106 10.46 -23.54 7.07
C ARG A 106 10.97 -22.11 7.19
N VAL A 107 11.01 -21.39 6.08
CA VAL A 107 11.39 -19.97 6.05
C VAL A 107 10.11 -19.13 5.94
N ARG A 108 9.93 -18.20 6.89
CA ARG A 108 8.76 -17.31 6.96
C ARG A 108 9.21 -15.86 7.11
N HIS A 109 8.58 -14.99 6.34
CA HIS A 109 8.78 -13.54 6.39
C HIS A 109 7.45 -12.82 6.57
N LYS A 110 7.52 -11.58 7.04
CA LYS A 110 6.38 -10.67 7.12
C LYS A 110 6.62 -9.50 6.18
N ALA A 111 5.58 -9.11 5.45
CA ALA A 111 5.54 -7.86 4.70
C ALA A 111 4.33 -7.06 5.17
N GLU A 112 4.51 -5.75 5.27
CA GLU A 112 3.44 -4.82 5.57
C GLU A 112 3.31 -3.85 4.42
N VAL A 113 2.10 -3.69 3.90
CA VAL A 113 1.80 -2.75 2.81
C VAL A 113 0.63 -1.87 3.20
N TYR A 114 0.70 -0.60 2.82
CA TYR A 114 -0.41 0.34 2.87
C TYR A 114 -0.99 0.47 1.47
N ILE A 115 -2.31 0.40 1.35
CA ILE A 115 -2.98 0.53 0.05
C ILE A 115 -3.07 2.01 -0.33
N ASP A 116 -2.38 2.35 -1.40
CA ASP A 116 -2.42 3.65 -2.07
C ASP A 116 -2.24 3.39 -3.57
N GLY A 117 -3.28 2.79 -4.15
CA GLY A 117 -3.22 2.17 -5.47
C GLY A 117 -2.67 0.73 -5.47
N ASP A 118 -2.39 0.21 -6.66
CA ASP A 118 -1.85 -1.14 -6.83
C ASP A 118 -0.42 -1.23 -6.29
N VAL A 119 -0.19 -2.18 -5.38
CA VAL A 119 1.11 -2.45 -4.77
C VAL A 119 1.70 -3.72 -5.37
N LEU A 120 2.91 -3.64 -5.91
CA LEU A 120 3.67 -4.79 -6.39
C LEU A 120 4.80 -5.12 -5.43
N LEU A 121 4.73 -6.28 -4.78
CA LEU A 121 5.81 -6.84 -3.99
C LEU A 121 6.65 -7.80 -4.84
N ARG A 122 7.95 -7.58 -4.90
CA ARG A 122 8.91 -8.43 -5.61
C ARG A 122 9.71 -9.25 -4.61
N LEU A 123 9.66 -10.57 -4.74
CA LEU A 123 10.40 -11.51 -3.91
C LEU A 123 11.58 -12.08 -4.67
N PHE A 124 12.78 -11.96 -4.14
CA PHE A 124 13.98 -12.57 -4.70
C PHE A 124 14.92 -13.04 -3.59
N LEU A 125 15.84 -13.93 -3.92
CA LEU A 125 16.91 -14.37 -3.01
C LEU A 125 18.18 -13.60 -3.37
N GLU A 126 18.85 -13.00 -2.40
CA GLU A 126 20.17 -12.38 -2.64
C GLU A 126 21.23 -13.42 -2.99
N ASP A 127 21.13 -14.60 -2.38
CA ASP A 127 21.86 -15.80 -2.77
C ASP A 127 20.84 -16.87 -3.17
N SER A 128 20.84 -17.24 -4.45
CA SER A 128 19.89 -18.21 -5.00
C SER A 128 19.89 -19.58 -4.32
N ASN A 129 20.95 -19.93 -3.58
CA ASN A 129 21.07 -21.20 -2.87
C ASN A 129 20.76 -21.09 -1.37
N ASP A 130 20.61 -19.88 -0.85
CA ASP A 130 20.28 -19.63 0.55
C ASP A 130 18.81 -19.19 0.68
N PRO A 131 17.90 -20.05 1.16
CA PRO A 131 16.50 -19.69 1.33
C PRO A 131 16.29 -18.61 2.41
N PHE A 132 17.26 -18.36 3.29
CA PHE A 132 17.18 -17.30 4.30
C PHE A 132 17.54 -15.92 3.74
N SER A 133 18.08 -15.85 2.52
CA SER A 133 18.48 -14.61 1.85
C SER A 133 17.32 -13.88 1.15
N LEU A 134 16.07 -14.21 1.50
CA LEU A 134 14.88 -13.60 0.91
C LEU A 134 14.84 -12.10 1.15
N ARG A 135 14.66 -11.35 0.06
CA ARG A 135 14.32 -9.93 0.06
C ARG A 135 12.99 -9.65 -0.60
N ILE A 136 12.41 -8.54 -0.13
CA ILE A 136 11.10 -8.03 -0.51
C ILE A 136 11.32 -6.57 -0.91
N GLU A 137 10.96 -6.24 -2.14
CA GLU A 137 10.99 -4.88 -2.71
C GLU A 137 9.60 -4.42 -3.14
#